data_AF-A0AA50E2L4-F1
#
_entry.id   AF-A0AA50E2L4-F1
#
_cell.length_a   1.000
_cell.length_b   1.000
_cell.length_c   1.000
_cell.angle_alpha   90.00
_cell.angle_beta   90.00
_cell.angle_gamma   90.00
#
_symmetry.space_group_name_H-M   'P 1'
#
loop_
_entity.id
_entity.type
_entity.pdbx_description
1 polymer ?
#
loop_
_entity_poly.entity_id
_entity_poly.type
_entity_poly.pdbx_seq_one_letter_code
_entity_poly.pdbx_strand_id
1 'polypeptide(L)'
;MGESVKALLHDRHQQLQPGDVYLSNNPYNGGTHLPDVTVITPLFDSASKEILFYVASRSHQADLGGITPGSMPPHSQNINQEGILFDNELLVKAGELQTQAIRNYLLNSIYPARNPEQNLADFSAQIAANQRGIMGLASMVAQYGLNTVQQYMAHVQNNAEQAVTKAITKLKSGQFITEMDNGISIAATITVNAPQGTAIIDFSGTSPQGDHNFNTPKAVVQAVVLYVFRTLVQEPVPLNAGCLKPLKIIIPPGCLLDPQYPAAVVAGNVETSQAIADTLYGALGCLAASQGTMNNLTFGDGQYQYYETIAGGSGAGPSFAGCDAVQTHMTNSRLTDPEILESRFPVLLEQFAIRPHSGGAGKFPGGNGIVRQFKFLQSLSVAILANRRRVAPFGLAGEKQEPWGKLVTASFWG
;
A
#
# COMPACT_ATOMS: atom_id res chain seq x y z
N MET A 1 2.64 6.40 -6.33
CA MET A 1 3.87 7.03 -6.90
C MET A 1 3.56 8.19 -7.84
N GLY A 2 2.62 8.07 -8.79
CA GLY A 2 2.30 9.19 -9.70
C GLY A 2 1.94 10.50 -8.98
N GLU A 3 1.19 10.43 -7.89
CA GLU A 3 0.87 11.60 -7.06
C GLU A 3 2.11 12.21 -6.39
N SER A 4 3.08 11.40 -5.92
CA SER A 4 4.35 11.91 -5.39
C SER A 4 5.17 12.65 -6.45
N VAL A 5 5.16 12.16 -7.71
CA VAL A 5 5.83 12.85 -8.82
C VAL A 5 5.15 14.19 -9.11
N LYS A 6 3.81 14.23 -9.13
CA LYS A 6 3.05 15.48 -9.30
C LYS A 6 3.30 16.46 -8.17
N ALA A 7 3.40 15.98 -6.92
CA ALA A 7 3.71 16.82 -5.77
C ALA A 7 5.12 17.41 -5.86
N LEU A 8 6.13 16.60 -6.22
CA LEU A 8 7.49 17.09 -6.49
C LEU A 8 7.49 18.16 -7.58
N LEU A 9 6.71 17.98 -8.65
CA LEU A 9 6.62 18.97 -9.72
C LEU A 9 5.96 20.25 -9.24
N HIS A 10 4.87 20.16 -8.50
CA HIS A 10 4.21 21.34 -7.96
C HIS A 10 5.15 22.17 -7.07
N ASP A 11 5.96 21.49 -6.25
CA ASP A 11 6.88 22.11 -5.28
C ASP A 11 8.18 22.63 -5.92
N ARG A 12 8.80 21.83 -6.80
CA ARG A 12 10.19 22.06 -7.26
C ARG A 12 10.39 22.19 -8.77
N HIS A 13 9.35 22.27 -9.62
CA HIS A 13 9.51 22.21 -11.09
C HIS A 13 10.62 23.12 -11.65
N GLN A 14 10.75 24.35 -11.15
CA GLN A 14 11.75 25.31 -11.64
C GLN A 14 13.18 25.06 -11.10
N GLN A 15 13.34 24.18 -10.13
CA GLN A 15 14.59 23.92 -9.42
C GLN A 15 15.20 22.56 -9.78
N LEU A 16 14.47 21.67 -10.48
CA LEU A 16 14.98 20.35 -10.85
C LEU A 16 16.21 20.48 -11.76
N GLN A 17 17.32 19.86 -11.38
CA GLN A 17 18.54 19.83 -12.20
C GLN A 17 18.86 18.41 -12.72
N PRO A 18 19.58 18.30 -13.85
CA PRO A 18 20.15 17.04 -14.29
C PRO A 18 21.01 16.40 -13.20
N GLY A 19 20.79 15.11 -12.95
CA GLY A 19 21.52 14.35 -11.93
C GLY A 19 20.95 14.49 -10.51
N ASP A 20 19.86 15.22 -10.32
CA ASP A 20 19.16 15.28 -9.03
C ASP A 20 18.29 14.04 -8.79
N VAL A 21 18.19 13.61 -7.53
CA VAL A 21 17.31 12.54 -7.07
C VAL A 21 16.66 12.95 -5.76
N TYR A 22 15.35 12.72 -5.62
CA TYR A 22 14.55 13.18 -4.49
C TYR A 22 13.93 12.04 -3.69
N LEU A 23 13.80 12.22 -2.38
CA LEU A 23 13.08 11.38 -1.43
C LEU A 23 11.74 12.00 -1.07
N SER A 24 10.67 11.20 -1.12
CA SER A 24 9.33 11.63 -0.71
C SER A 24 8.52 10.48 -0.12
N ASN A 25 8.01 10.65 1.09
CA ASN A 25 7.04 9.75 1.72
C ASN A 25 5.84 10.50 2.32
N ASN A 26 5.78 11.83 2.18
CA ASN A 26 4.73 12.66 2.74
C ASN A 26 3.33 12.17 2.31
N PRO A 27 2.51 11.60 3.22
CA PRO A 27 1.21 11.03 2.87
C PRO A 27 0.21 12.06 2.36
N TYR A 28 0.35 13.31 2.78
CA TYR A 28 -0.50 14.42 2.33
C TYR A 28 -0.13 14.89 0.90
N ASN A 29 1.04 14.47 0.41
CA ASN A 29 1.60 14.80 -0.92
C ASN A 29 1.86 13.53 -1.77
N GLY A 30 0.98 12.53 -1.69
CA GLY A 30 1.01 11.34 -2.55
C GLY A 30 1.80 10.13 -1.99
N GLY A 31 2.34 10.24 -0.78
CA GLY A 31 2.80 9.11 0.03
C GLY A 31 1.64 8.18 0.45
N THR A 32 1.99 6.97 0.88
CA THR A 32 1.02 5.97 1.40
C THR A 32 1.03 5.93 2.92
N HIS A 33 2.21 5.84 3.51
CA HIS A 33 2.53 6.02 4.93
C HIS A 33 4.04 6.30 5.04
N LEU A 34 4.56 6.65 6.22
CA LEU A 34 5.97 7.06 6.34
C LEU A 34 7.00 5.96 5.99
N PRO A 35 6.78 4.67 6.32
CA PRO A 35 7.74 3.64 5.93
C PRO A 35 7.92 3.48 4.41
N ASP A 36 6.94 3.84 3.60
CA ASP A 36 7.03 3.71 2.14
C ASP A 36 7.68 4.95 1.51
N VAL A 37 8.99 4.87 1.27
CA VAL A 37 9.76 5.99 0.74
C VAL A 37 9.89 5.91 -0.78
N THR A 38 9.47 6.97 -1.47
CA THR A 38 9.56 7.11 -2.93
C THR A 38 10.85 7.84 -3.30
N VAL A 39 11.66 7.24 -4.15
CA VAL A 39 12.84 7.86 -4.77
C VAL A 39 12.50 8.24 -6.20
N ILE A 40 12.64 9.51 -6.55
CA ILE A 40 12.23 10.08 -7.84
C ILE A 40 13.44 10.67 -8.57
N THR A 41 13.65 10.26 -9.81
CA THR A 41 14.76 10.69 -10.68
C THR A 41 14.21 11.24 -11.99
N PRO A 42 14.35 12.56 -12.26
CA PRO A 42 14.04 13.14 -13.56
C PRO A 42 15.03 12.69 -14.64
N LEU A 43 14.53 12.37 -15.84
CA LEU A 43 15.33 12.11 -17.03
C LEU A 43 15.33 13.34 -17.92
N PHE A 44 16.48 13.97 -18.08
CA PHE A 44 16.64 15.09 -19.00
C PHE A 44 17.00 14.63 -20.41
N ASP A 45 16.76 15.50 -21.39
CA ASP A 45 17.25 15.35 -22.75
C ASP A 45 18.78 15.44 -22.82
N SER A 46 19.34 15.12 -23.98
CA SER A 46 20.80 15.14 -24.17
C SER A 46 21.43 16.53 -23.98
N ALA A 47 20.67 17.61 -24.17
CA ALA A 47 21.15 18.97 -23.93
C ALA A 47 20.97 19.42 -22.48
N SER A 48 20.40 18.59 -21.60
CA SER A 48 20.15 18.89 -20.19
C SER A 48 19.24 20.11 -19.97
N LYS A 49 18.29 20.33 -20.88
CA LYS A 49 17.37 21.48 -20.88
C LYS A 49 15.93 21.10 -20.57
N GLU A 50 15.49 19.94 -21.06
CA GLU A 50 14.09 19.53 -20.94
C GLU A 50 13.99 18.18 -20.23
N ILE A 51 13.04 18.06 -19.31
CA ILE A 51 12.74 16.78 -18.68
C ILE A 51 11.86 15.98 -19.63
N LEU A 52 12.34 14.81 -20.03
CA LEU A 52 11.64 13.89 -20.91
C LEU A 52 10.70 12.95 -20.14
N PHE A 53 11.19 12.42 -19.01
CA PHE A 53 10.48 11.42 -18.20
C PHE A 53 10.81 11.54 -16.71
N TYR A 54 10.05 10.84 -15.88
CA TYR A 54 10.36 10.62 -14.47
C TYR A 54 10.41 9.13 -14.22
N VAL A 55 11.45 8.67 -13.53
CA VAL A 55 11.56 7.31 -13.02
C VAL A 55 11.43 7.36 -11.51
N ALA A 56 10.57 6.50 -10.96
CA ALA A 56 10.36 6.43 -9.53
C ALA A 56 10.32 4.97 -9.05
N SER A 57 10.88 4.74 -7.88
CA SER A 57 10.79 3.50 -7.14
C SER A 57 10.29 3.79 -5.73
N ARG A 58 9.55 2.86 -5.14
CA ARG A 58 9.08 2.96 -3.75
C ARG A 58 9.50 1.69 -3.02
N SER A 59 10.12 1.86 -1.87
CA SER A 59 10.53 0.77 -0.99
C SER A 59 9.99 1.01 0.42
N HIS A 60 9.59 -0.07 1.07
CA HIS A 60 9.22 -0.05 2.48
C HIS A 60 10.49 -0.13 3.33
N GLN A 61 10.69 0.84 4.20
CA GLN A 61 11.79 0.89 5.16
C GLN A 61 11.38 0.07 6.38
N ALA A 62 12.20 -0.91 6.78
CA ALA A 62 11.90 -1.75 7.93
C ALA A 62 11.74 -0.94 9.23
N ASP A 63 12.46 0.17 9.36
CA ASP A 63 12.28 1.19 10.39
C ASP A 63 12.73 2.53 9.82
N LEU A 64 11.93 3.56 10.06
CA LEU A 64 12.22 4.95 9.71
C LEU A 64 11.93 5.85 10.93
N GLY A 65 12.21 5.34 12.13
CA GLY A 65 11.95 6.00 13.41
C GLY A 65 10.53 5.79 13.94
N GLY A 66 10.04 6.76 14.70
CA GLY A 66 8.73 6.70 15.36
C GLY A 66 8.75 6.04 16.74
N ILE A 67 7.61 6.05 17.42
CA ILE A 67 7.51 5.67 18.84
C ILE A 67 7.69 4.17 19.11
N THR A 68 7.53 3.32 18.09
CA THR A 68 7.76 1.88 18.17
C THR A 68 8.80 1.44 17.12
N PRO A 69 9.60 0.40 17.41
CA PRO A 69 10.38 -0.29 16.38
C PRO A 69 9.48 -0.73 15.23
N GLY A 70 9.98 -0.61 13.99
CA GLY A 70 9.25 -1.02 12.80
C GLY A 70 8.42 0.09 12.16
N SER A 71 8.33 1.28 12.78
CA SER A 71 7.54 2.42 12.29
C SER A 71 6.05 2.11 12.03
N MET A 72 5.51 1.11 12.72
CA MET A 72 4.09 0.70 12.66
C MET A 72 3.41 0.83 14.04
N PRO A 73 3.41 2.01 14.69
CA PRO A 73 2.83 2.16 16.02
C PRO A 73 1.31 1.92 15.99
N PRO A 74 0.78 1.00 16.82
CA PRO A 74 -0.62 0.58 16.72
C PRO A 74 -1.61 1.62 17.25
N HIS A 75 -1.13 2.62 17.99
CA HIS A 75 -1.95 3.62 18.68
C HIS A 75 -1.52 5.06 18.37
N SER A 76 -0.82 5.29 17.25
CA SER A 76 -0.51 6.66 16.82
C SER A 76 -1.79 7.44 16.54
N GLN A 77 -1.75 8.72 16.91
CA GLN A 77 -2.80 9.71 16.64
C GLN A 77 -2.26 10.88 15.81
N ASN A 78 -0.94 11.08 15.85
CA ASN A 78 -0.23 12.11 15.12
C ASN A 78 0.85 11.50 14.21
N ILE A 79 0.99 12.04 12.99
CA ILE A 79 1.96 11.57 12.00
C ILE A 79 3.41 11.56 12.51
N ASN A 80 3.77 12.50 13.39
CA ASN A 80 5.11 12.57 13.97
C ASN A 80 5.45 11.37 14.86
N GLN A 81 4.45 10.59 15.30
CA GLN A 81 4.66 9.37 16.08
C GLN A 81 5.05 8.18 15.18
N GLU A 82 4.81 8.26 13.87
CA GLU A 82 4.90 7.13 12.94
C GLU A 82 6.27 7.00 12.28
N GLY A 83 7.13 8.03 12.35
CA GLY A 83 8.44 8.02 11.73
C GLY A 83 8.85 9.36 11.16
N ILE A 84 9.86 9.32 10.30
CA ILE A 84 10.44 10.50 9.66
C ILE A 84 9.73 10.79 8.34
N LEU A 85 9.33 12.05 8.17
CA LEU A 85 8.68 12.54 6.97
C LEU A 85 9.71 13.21 6.06
N PHE A 86 9.79 12.77 4.81
CA PHE A 86 10.51 13.38 3.70
C PHE A 86 9.50 14.05 2.77
N ASP A 87 9.63 15.36 2.57
CA ASP A 87 8.81 16.14 1.65
C ASP A 87 9.68 16.68 0.51
N ASN A 88 10.03 15.80 -0.43
CA ASN A 88 10.87 16.10 -1.58
C ASN A 88 12.30 16.51 -1.21
N GLU A 89 12.91 15.78 -0.28
CA GLU A 89 14.30 16.00 0.15
C GLU A 89 15.30 15.57 -0.92
N LEU A 90 16.40 16.31 -1.06
CA LEU A 90 17.41 16.04 -2.08
C LEU A 90 18.37 14.93 -1.62
N LEU A 91 18.26 13.77 -2.25
CA LEU A 91 19.11 12.59 -1.97
C LEU A 91 20.40 12.61 -2.80
N VAL A 92 20.32 13.00 -4.07
CA VAL A 92 21.47 13.22 -4.94
C VAL A 92 21.36 14.62 -5.50
N LYS A 93 22.45 15.39 -5.46
CA LYS A 93 22.54 16.74 -6.02
C LYS A 93 23.56 16.74 -7.15
N ALA A 94 23.13 16.98 -8.39
CA ALA A 94 24.01 17.00 -9.56
C ALA A 94 24.97 15.78 -9.63
N GLY A 95 24.46 14.58 -9.32
CA GLY A 95 25.25 13.34 -9.30
C GLY A 95 25.99 13.04 -7.99
N GLU A 96 26.01 13.96 -7.02
CA GLU A 96 26.66 13.76 -5.72
C GLU A 96 25.66 13.30 -4.65
N LEU A 97 25.90 12.13 -4.05
CA LEU A 97 25.05 11.57 -3.00
C LEU A 97 25.15 12.41 -1.72
N GLN A 98 24.00 12.84 -1.20
CA GLN A 98 23.91 13.69 0.00
C GLN A 98 23.91 12.86 1.30
N THR A 99 24.76 11.82 1.38
CA THR A 99 24.75 10.82 2.46
C THR A 99 24.77 11.42 3.86
N GLN A 100 25.66 12.39 4.12
CA GLN A 100 25.79 12.97 5.45
C GLN A 100 24.58 13.83 5.83
N ALA A 101 23.99 14.54 4.87
CA ALA A 101 22.79 15.34 5.11
C ALA A 101 21.60 14.44 5.46
N ILE A 102 21.37 13.38 4.68
CA ILE A 102 20.30 12.41 4.94
C ILE A 102 20.54 11.65 6.25
N ARG A 103 21.79 11.22 6.53
CA ARG A 103 22.14 10.61 7.82
C ARG A 103 21.82 11.53 8.99
N ASN A 104 22.20 12.80 8.91
CA ASN A 104 21.90 13.78 9.94
C ASN A 104 20.39 13.97 10.11
N TYR A 105 19.62 13.96 9.01
CA TYR A 105 18.16 14.04 9.07
C TYR A 105 17.54 12.83 9.77
N LEU A 106 18.03 11.62 9.47
CA LEU A 106 17.61 10.38 10.10
C LEU A 106 17.91 10.33 11.61
N LEU A 107 19.03 10.93 12.03
CA LEU A 107 19.49 10.92 13.43
C LEU A 107 18.93 12.04 14.30
N ASN A 108 18.55 13.18 13.72
CA ASN A 108 18.15 14.38 14.48
C ASN A 108 16.64 14.68 14.42
N SER A 109 15.81 13.68 14.11
CA SER A 109 14.36 13.80 14.19
C SER A 109 13.85 13.59 15.63
N ILE A 110 12.58 13.90 15.89
CA ILE A 110 11.94 13.70 17.22
C ILE A 110 12.03 12.24 17.67
N TYR A 111 11.86 11.31 16.72
CA TYR A 111 12.05 9.89 16.92
C TYR A 111 13.01 9.37 15.84
N PRO A 112 14.32 9.34 16.14
CA PRO A 112 15.35 8.96 15.18
C PRO A 112 15.15 7.57 14.60
N ALA A 113 15.62 7.38 13.36
CA ALA A 113 15.70 6.06 12.77
C ALA A 113 16.65 5.17 13.58
N ARG A 114 16.25 3.93 13.86
CA ARG A 114 17.02 3.02 14.71
C ARG A 114 18.23 2.44 13.99
N ASN A 115 18.15 2.31 12.66
CA ASN A 115 19.24 1.84 11.81
C ASN A 115 19.41 2.71 10.55
N PRO A 116 19.97 3.92 10.67
CA PRO A 116 20.15 4.83 9.54
C PRO A 116 21.01 4.27 8.41
N GLU A 117 21.98 3.40 8.70
CA GLU A 117 22.83 2.80 7.66
C GLU A 117 22.06 1.82 6.79
N GLN A 118 21.10 1.07 7.36
CA GLN A 118 20.16 0.27 6.57
C GLN A 118 19.30 1.15 5.66
N ASN A 119 18.76 2.27 6.18
CA ASN A 119 17.98 3.20 5.36
C ASN A 119 18.80 3.76 4.18
N LEU A 120 20.06 4.16 4.43
CA LEU A 120 20.97 4.65 3.39
C LEU A 120 21.30 3.58 2.35
N ALA A 121 21.45 2.31 2.76
CA ALA A 121 21.65 1.19 1.86
C ALA A 121 20.41 0.96 0.97
N ASP A 122 19.20 1.01 1.55
CA ASP A 122 17.94 0.87 0.82
C ASP A 122 17.74 2.02 -0.18
N PHE A 123 18.04 3.27 0.21
CA PHE A 123 18.01 4.42 -0.69
C PHE A 123 19.02 4.28 -1.84
N SER A 124 20.21 3.73 -1.58
CA SER A 124 21.20 3.44 -2.62
C SER A 124 20.70 2.39 -3.61
N ALA A 125 20.01 1.35 -3.12
CA ALA A 125 19.38 0.34 -3.98
C ALA A 125 18.26 0.96 -4.85
N GLN A 126 17.45 1.86 -4.29
CA GLN A 126 16.42 2.59 -5.05
C GLN A 126 17.01 3.52 -6.12
N ILE A 127 18.13 4.22 -5.83
CA ILE A 127 18.87 4.99 -6.85
C ILE A 127 19.32 4.07 -7.98
N ALA A 128 19.93 2.93 -7.67
CA ALA A 128 20.38 1.99 -8.69
C ALA A 128 19.22 1.44 -9.56
N ALA A 129 18.07 1.16 -8.94
CA ALA A 129 16.86 0.75 -9.64
C ALA A 129 16.35 1.84 -10.61
N ASN A 130 16.29 3.09 -10.14
CA ASN A 130 15.91 4.22 -10.97
C ASN A 130 16.91 4.42 -12.13
N GLN A 131 18.21 4.37 -11.84
CA GLN A 131 19.25 4.50 -12.87
C GLN A 131 19.13 3.45 -13.96
N ARG A 132 18.78 2.20 -13.60
CA ARG A 132 18.49 1.16 -14.58
C ARG A 132 17.29 1.52 -15.46
N GLY A 133 16.23 2.07 -14.88
CA GLY A 133 15.06 2.56 -15.61
C GLY A 133 15.40 3.71 -16.57
N ILE A 134 16.23 4.66 -16.11
CA ILE A 134 16.74 5.78 -16.90
C ILE A 134 17.52 5.28 -18.12
N MET A 135 18.47 4.36 -17.92
CA MET A 135 19.26 3.78 -19.01
C MET A 135 18.36 3.07 -20.04
N GLY A 136 17.33 2.35 -19.56
CA GLY A 136 16.35 1.69 -20.43
C GLY A 136 15.55 2.68 -21.28
N LEU A 137 15.02 3.74 -20.67
CA LEU A 137 14.28 4.80 -21.37
C LEU A 137 15.17 5.53 -22.37
N ALA A 138 16.38 5.91 -21.98
CA ALA A 138 17.34 6.57 -22.86
C ALA A 138 17.69 5.69 -24.07
N SER A 139 17.93 4.39 -23.85
CA SER A 139 18.16 3.43 -24.94
C SER A 139 16.97 3.31 -25.89
N MET A 140 15.74 3.28 -25.37
CA MET A 140 14.53 3.24 -26.21
C MET A 140 14.37 4.52 -27.02
N VAL A 141 14.63 5.69 -26.43
CA VAL A 141 14.58 6.97 -27.15
C VAL A 141 15.64 7.03 -28.24
N ALA A 142 16.86 6.57 -27.96
CA ALA A 142 17.93 6.53 -28.95
C ALA A 142 17.59 5.62 -30.13
N GLN A 143 16.94 4.48 -29.88
CA GLN A 143 16.61 3.49 -30.91
C GLN A 143 15.35 3.84 -31.72
N TYR A 144 14.30 4.33 -31.06
CA TYR A 144 12.97 4.51 -31.67
C TYR A 144 12.54 5.97 -31.83
N GLY A 145 13.29 6.92 -31.26
CA GLY A 145 12.94 8.33 -31.21
C GLY A 145 11.94 8.66 -30.10
N LEU A 146 12.07 9.87 -29.54
CA LEU A 146 11.26 10.34 -28.41
C LEU A 146 9.74 10.32 -28.71
N ASN A 147 9.35 10.83 -29.88
CA ASN A 147 7.93 10.90 -30.27
C ASN A 147 7.29 9.50 -30.31
N THR A 148 7.99 8.51 -30.87
CA THR A 148 7.51 7.12 -30.92
C THR A 148 7.32 6.56 -29.51
N VAL A 149 8.31 6.73 -28.63
CA VAL A 149 8.25 6.25 -27.24
C VAL A 149 7.06 6.87 -26.51
N GLN A 150 6.87 8.19 -26.62
CA GLN A 150 5.74 8.90 -25.99
C GLN A 150 4.38 8.45 -26.54
N GLN A 151 4.27 8.23 -27.86
CA GLN A 151 3.06 7.70 -28.47
C GLN A 151 2.71 6.30 -27.97
N TYR A 152 3.70 5.41 -27.82
CA TYR A 152 3.48 4.07 -27.28
C TYR A 152 3.15 4.09 -25.78
N MET A 153 3.73 5.00 -25.00
CA MET A 153 3.32 5.20 -23.60
C MET A 153 1.83 5.62 -23.51
N ALA A 154 1.40 6.53 -24.38
CA ALA A 154 -0.01 6.91 -24.47
C ALA A 154 -0.90 5.73 -24.94
N HIS A 155 -0.44 4.96 -25.92
CA HIS A 155 -1.15 3.78 -26.41
C HIS A 155 -1.38 2.74 -25.30
N VAL A 156 -0.35 2.45 -24.49
CA VAL A 156 -0.45 1.52 -23.35
C VAL A 156 -1.48 1.99 -22.32
N GLN A 157 -1.56 3.31 -22.06
CA GLN A 157 -2.58 3.86 -21.18
C GLN A 157 -3.99 3.80 -21.79
N ASN A 158 -4.13 4.12 -23.07
CA ASN A 158 -5.42 4.06 -23.77
C ASN A 158 -5.95 2.62 -23.87
N ASN A 159 -5.07 1.63 -24.06
CA ASN A 159 -5.46 0.22 -24.01
C ASN A 159 -6.00 -0.16 -22.61
N ALA A 160 -5.35 0.31 -21.55
CA ALA A 160 -5.80 0.03 -20.18
C ALA A 160 -7.14 0.70 -19.84
N GLU A 161 -7.37 1.91 -20.35
CA GLU A 161 -8.66 2.59 -20.30
C GLU A 161 -9.75 1.76 -21.00
N GLN A 162 -9.53 1.37 -22.25
CA GLN A 162 -10.50 0.58 -23.04
C GLN A 162 -10.85 -0.75 -22.37
N ALA A 163 -9.86 -1.44 -21.80
CA ALA A 163 -10.05 -2.70 -21.10
C ALA A 163 -10.97 -2.55 -19.88
N VAL A 164 -10.76 -1.51 -19.07
CA VAL A 164 -11.61 -1.23 -17.91
C VAL A 164 -13.00 -0.77 -18.35
N THR A 165 -13.11 0.10 -19.36
CA THR A 165 -14.40 0.52 -19.94
C THR A 165 -15.25 -0.68 -20.35
N LYS A 166 -14.65 -1.65 -21.05
CA LYS A 166 -15.31 -2.91 -21.44
C LYS A 166 -15.74 -3.75 -20.23
N ALA A 167 -14.90 -3.85 -19.21
CA ALA A 167 -15.25 -4.58 -17.98
C ALA A 167 -16.45 -3.93 -17.26
N ILE A 168 -16.49 -2.59 -17.19
CA ILE A 168 -17.57 -1.82 -16.54
C ILE A 168 -18.94 -2.10 -17.16
N THR A 169 -19.02 -2.31 -18.48
CA THR A 169 -20.30 -2.61 -19.16
C THR A 169 -21.05 -3.83 -18.63
N LYS A 170 -20.35 -4.74 -17.94
CA LYS A 170 -20.91 -5.97 -17.36
C LYS A 170 -21.29 -5.82 -15.88
N LEU A 171 -20.94 -4.70 -15.26
CA LEU A 171 -21.16 -4.46 -13.84
C LEU A 171 -22.57 -3.92 -13.59
N LYS A 172 -23.03 -4.06 -12.35
CA LYS A 172 -24.26 -3.45 -11.87
C LYS A 172 -23.91 -2.39 -10.83
N SER A 173 -24.74 -1.36 -10.74
CA SER A 173 -24.67 -0.42 -9.62
C SER A 173 -24.96 -1.15 -8.31
N GLY A 174 -24.35 -0.68 -7.23
CA GLY A 174 -24.53 -1.26 -5.91
C GLY A 174 -23.92 -0.39 -4.83
N GLN A 175 -24.21 -0.71 -3.59
CA GLN A 175 -23.71 0.00 -2.42
C GLN A 175 -23.36 -1.00 -1.33
N PHE A 176 -22.35 -0.67 -0.53
CA PHE A 176 -21.94 -1.50 0.59
C PHE A 176 -21.31 -0.66 1.67
N ILE A 177 -21.42 -1.14 2.91
CA ILE A 177 -20.77 -0.55 4.08
C ILE A 177 -20.03 -1.65 4.80
N THR A 178 -18.74 -1.42 5.04
CA THR A 178 -17.90 -2.27 5.87
C THR A 178 -17.63 -1.57 7.19
N GLU A 179 -18.03 -2.21 8.29
CA GLU A 179 -17.61 -1.81 9.64
C GLU A 179 -16.27 -2.47 9.98
N MET A 180 -15.38 -1.71 10.63
CA MET A 180 -14.10 -2.17 11.18
C MET A 180 -14.23 -2.44 12.68
N ASP A 181 -13.26 -3.15 13.27
CA ASP A 181 -13.32 -3.52 14.69
C ASP A 181 -13.42 -2.32 15.65
N ASN A 182 -12.91 -1.17 15.26
CA ASN A 182 -12.95 0.09 16.03
C ASN A 182 -14.24 0.92 15.82
N GLY A 183 -15.21 0.40 15.07
CA GLY A 183 -16.49 1.07 14.79
C GLY A 183 -16.46 2.04 13.61
N ILE A 184 -15.30 2.24 12.97
CA ILE A 184 -15.20 3.01 11.72
C ILE A 184 -15.98 2.29 10.62
N SER A 185 -16.72 3.05 9.83
CA SER A 185 -17.47 2.56 8.68
C SER A 185 -16.93 3.14 7.38
N ILE A 186 -16.61 2.25 6.43
CA ILE A 186 -16.25 2.60 5.05
C ILE A 186 -17.46 2.32 4.16
N ALA A 187 -18.06 3.37 3.61
CA ALA A 187 -19.21 3.28 2.71
C ALA A 187 -18.77 3.54 1.27
N ALA A 188 -19.28 2.76 0.32
CA ALA A 188 -19.11 3.06 -1.10
C ALA A 188 -20.41 2.80 -1.86
N THR A 189 -20.77 3.75 -2.72
CA THR A 189 -21.81 3.61 -3.73
C THR A 189 -21.17 3.62 -5.10
N ILE A 190 -21.40 2.58 -5.89
CA ILE A 190 -20.92 2.45 -7.26
C ILE A 190 -22.11 2.65 -8.20
N THR A 191 -22.06 3.70 -9.01
CA THR A 191 -23.05 3.98 -10.06
C THR A 191 -22.44 3.70 -11.42
N VAL A 192 -22.97 2.68 -12.11
CA VAL A 192 -22.48 2.23 -13.42
C VAL A 192 -23.28 2.89 -14.54
N ASN A 193 -22.59 3.48 -15.51
CA ASN A 193 -23.14 3.89 -16.80
C ASN A 193 -22.65 2.91 -17.88
N ALA A 194 -23.39 1.80 -18.03
CA ALA A 194 -23.00 0.71 -18.93
C ALA A 194 -22.87 1.14 -20.41
N PRO A 195 -23.76 1.98 -21.00
CA PRO A 195 -23.59 2.46 -22.36
C PRO A 195 -22.28 3.22 -22.63
N GLN A 196 -21.79 3.97 -21.64
CA GLN A 196 -20.52 4.70 -21.75
C GLN A 196 -19.32 3.92 -21.19
N GLY A 197 -19.56 2.80 -20.51
CA GLY A 197 -18.54 2.04 -19.80
C GLY A 197 -17.83 2.86 -18.73
N THR A 198 -18.53 3.77 -18.06
CA THR A 198 -18.00 4.62 -16.98
C THR A 198 -18.65 4.28 -15.64
N ALA A 199 -17.95 4.57 -14.55
CA ALA A 199 -18.49 4.37 -13.20
C ALA A 199 -18.14 5.53 -12.26
N ILE A 200 -19.07 5.87 -11.37
CA ILE A 200 -18.85 6.78 -10.25
C ILE A 200 -18.71 5.94 -8.98
N ILE A 201 -17.61 6.13 -8.24
CA ILE A 201 -17.36 5.53 -6.94
C ILE A 201 -17.46 6.65 -5.91
N ASP A 202 -18.53 6.64 -5.13
CA ASP A 202 -18.82 7.66 -4.13
C ASP A 202 -18.65 7.10 -2.72
N PHE A 203 -17.68 7.66 -1.99
CA PHE A 203 -17.38 7.30 -0.59
C PHE A 203 -18.18 8.10 0.44
N SER A 204 -19.20 8.85 0.02
CA SER A 204 -20.15 9.51 0.92
C SER A 204 -20.77 8.53 1.92
N GLY A 205 -20.79 8.94 3.19
CA GLY A 205 -21.20 8.07 4.32
C GLY A 205 -20.04 7.37 5.02
N THR A 206 -18.81 7.47 4.50
CA THR A 206 -17.60 7.03 5.23
C THR A 206 -17.37 7.92 6.46
N SER A 207 -16.93 7.32 7.56
CA SER A 207 -16.70 8.02 8.83
C SER A 207 -15.78 9.25 8.70
N PRO A 208 -15.91 10.25 9.59
CA PRO A 208 -15.00 11.38 9.63
C PRO A 208 -13.57 10.94 9.97
N GLN A 209 -12.58 11.79 9.67
CA GLN A 209 -11.25 11.66 10.25
C GLN A 209 -11.34 11.62 11.78
N GLY A 210 -10.49 10.81 12.43
CA GLY A 210 -10.44 10.68 13.89
C GLY A 210 -9.02 10.69 14.46
N ASP A 211 -8.95 10.74 15.79
CA ASP A 211 -7.70 10.72 16.59
C ASP A 211 -7.13 9.30 16.71
N HIS A 212 -6.80 8.70 15.57
CA HIS A 212 -6.28 7.34 15.43
C HIS A 212 -5.45 7.22 14.15
N ASN A 213 -4.80 6.08 13.91
CA ASN A 213 -3.96 5.85 12.74
C ASN A 213 -4.65 5.22 11.52
N PHE A 214 -5.95 4.94 11.61
CA PHE A 214 -6.75 4.37 10.52
C PHE A 214 -7.11 5.39 9.42
N ASN A 215 -6.65 6.63 9.52
CA ASN A 215 -6.85 7.60 8.45
C ASN A 215 -6.02 7.24 7.23
N THR A 216 -6.59 7.41 6.03
CA THR A 216 -6.06 6.85 4.79
C THR A 216 -5.84 7.94 3.76
N PRO A 217 -4.61 8.17 3.30
CA PRO A 217 -4.33 9.15 2.25
C PRO A 217 -5.11 8.87 0.96
N LYS A 218 -5.54 9.92 0.26
CA LYS A 218 -6.25 9.80 -1.02
C LYS A 218 -5.53 8.92 -2.05
N ALA A 219 -4.20 8.95 -2.04
CA ALA A 219 -3.38 8.13 -2.94
C ALA A 219 -3.59 6.62 -2.71
N VAL A 220 -3.81 6.18 -1.47
CA VAL A 220 -4.15 4.80 -1.12
C VAL A 220 -5.54 4.45 -1.66
N VAL A 221 -6.53 5.33 -1.46
CA VAL A 221 -7.90 5.13 -1.95
C VAL A 221 -7.92 4.93 -3.46
N GLN A 222 -7.23 5.80 -4.21
CA GLN A 222 -7.09 5.70 -5.65
C GLN A 222 -6.40 4.40 -6.08
N ALA A 223 -5.37 3.96 -5.36
CA ALA A 223 -4.69 2.70 -5.63
C ALA A 223 -5.62 1.49 -5.40
N VAL A 224 -6.44 1.50 -4.35
CA VAL A 224 -7.41 0.43 -4.07
C VAL A 224 -8.48 0.37 -5.15
N VAL A 225 -9.03 1.52 -5.57
CA VAL A 225 -10.00 1.58 -6.69
C VAL A 225 -9.37 1.03 -7.98
N LEU A 226 -8.16 1.48 -8.32
CA LEU A 226 -7.42 0.98 -9.48
C LEU A 226 -7.20 -0.54 -9.40
N TYR A 227 -6.82 -1.07 -8.24
CA TYR A 227 -6.64 -2.50 -8.03
C TYR A 227 -7.95 -3.26 -8.27
N VAL A 228 -9.04 -2.87 -7.59
CA VAL A 228 -10.33 -3.57 -7.69
C VAL A 228 -10.79 -3.61 -9.15
N PHE A 229 -10.84 -2.47 -9.83
CA PHE A 229 -11.28 -2.45 -11.23
C PHE A 229 -10.31 -3.19 -12.17
N ARG A 230 -9.00 -3.19 -11.90
CA ARG A 230 -8.06 -4.02 -12.66
C ARG A 230 -8.35 -5.51 -12.49
N THR A 231 -8.70 -5.98 -11.30
CA THR A 231 -8.98 -7.42 -11.06
C THR A 231 -10.21 -7.92 -11.81
N LEU A 232 -11.13 -7.02 -12.21
CA LEU A 232 -12.30 -7.36 -13.02
C LEU A 232 -11.98 -7.54 -14.51
N VAL A 233 -10.80 -7.07 -14.96
CA VAL A 233 -10.34 -7.16 -16.35
C VAL A 233 -9.69 -8.53 -16.60
N GLN A 234 -10.39 -9.38 -17.35
CA GLN A 234 -9.97 -10.74 -17.71
C GLN A 234 -9.08 -10.79 -18.97
N GLU A 235 -8.16 -9.83 -19.11
CA GLU A 235 -7.20 -9.77 -20.22
C GLU A 235 -5.83 -9.25 -19.72
N PRO A 236 -4.73 -9.60 -20.41
CA PRO A 236 -3.37 -9.24 -20.00
C PRO A 236 -3.07 -7.76 -20.29
N VAL A 237 -3.55 -6.89 -19.40
CA VAL A 237 -3.34 -5.43 -19.47
C VAL A 237 -2.34 -5.00 -18.39
N PRO A 238 -1.30 -4.22 -18.71
CA PRO A 238 -0.35 -3.72 -17.72
C PRO A 238 -1.05 -2.73 -16.78
N LEU A 239 -0.70 -2.78 -15.50
CA LEU A 239 -1.26 -1.87 -14.49
C LEU A 239 -0.74 -0.44 -14.71
N ASN A 240 -1.63 0.50 -15.00
CA ASN A 240 -1.28 1.91 -15.17
C ASN A 240 -2.48 2.85 -14.94
N ALA A 241 -2.23 4.17 -14.93
CA ALA A 241 -3.25 5.19 -14.65
C ALA A 241 -4.38 5.27 -15.69
N GLY A 242 -4.21 4.69 -16.88
CA GLY A 242 -5.29 4.56 -17.86
C GLY A 242 -6.51 3.81 -17.31
N CYS A 243 -6.31 2.85 -16.40
CA CYS A 243 -7.39 2.14 -15.71
C CYS A 243 -8.33 3.05 -14.91
N LEU A 244 -7.86 4.23 -14.49
CA LEU A 244 -8.64 5.18 -13.70
C LEU A 244 -9.45 6.17 -14.55
N LYS A 245 -9.11 6.36 -15.83
CA LYS A 245 -9.79 7.34 -16.70
C LYS A 245 -11.32 7.14 -16.82
N PRO A 246 -11.88 5.92 -16.92
CA PRO A 246 -13.33 5.74 -16.99
C PRO A 246 -14.02 5.83 -15.61
N LEU A 247 -13.27 6.11 -14.54
CA LEU A 247 -13.74 6.11 -13.16
C LEU A 247 -13.74 7.54 -12.60
N LYS A 248 -14.87 7.94 -12.02
CA LYS A 248 -14.97 9.16 -11.20
C LYS A 248 -14.97 8.75 -9.73
N ILE A 249 -13.94 9.15 -9.00
CA ILE A 249 -13.81 8.88 -7.56
C ILE A 249 -14.25 10.14 -6.79
N ILE A 250 -15.20 9.98 -5.87
CA ILE A 250 -15.68 11.04 -4.99
C ILE A 250 -15.32 10.67 -3.56
N ILE A 251 -14.45 11.47 -2.94
CA ILE A 251 -14.07 11.34 -1.52
C ILE A 251 -14.56 12.61 -0.82
N PRO A 252 -15.48 12.51 0.16
CA PRO A 252 -15.95 13.68 0.90
C PRO A 252 -14.79 14.36 1.65
N PRO A 253 -14.69 15.70 1.63
CA PRO A 253 -13.67 16.39 2.39
C PRO A 253 -13.86 16.15 3.90
N GLY A 254 -12.75 15.95 4.63
CA GLY A 254 -12.77 15.73 6.07
C GLY A 254 -13.19 14.33 6.53
N CYS A 255 -13.49 13.41 5.60
CA CYS A 255 -13.63 12.00 5.94
C CYS A 255 -12.25 11.36 6.16
N LEU A 256 -12.21 10.18 6.78
CA LEU A 256 -10.95 9.51 7.09
C LEU A 256 -10.14 9.10 5.84
N LEU A 257 -10.74 9.16 4.64
CA LEU A 257 -10.11 8.85 3.36
C LEU A 257 -9.47 10.07 2.67
N ASP A 258 -9.56 11.25 3.29
CA ASP A 258 -8.84 12.47 2.90
C ASP A 258 -8.30 13.22 4.15
N PRO A 259 -7.37 12.60 4.90
CA PRO A 259 -6.91 13.17 6.14
C PRO A 259 -6.11 14.45 5.94
N GLN A 260 -6.28 15.36 6.90
CA GLN A 260 -5.53 16.60 7.02
C GLN A 260 -4.35 16.41 7.98
N TYR A 261 -3.24 17.09 7.69
CA TYR A 261 -2.11 17.17 8.61
C TYR A 261 -2.57 17.71 9.98
N PRO A 262 -2.13 17.15 11.12
CA PRO A 262 -1.10 16.11 11.31
C PRO A 262 -1.66 14.70 11.62
N ALA A 263 -2.80 14.30 11.07
CA ALA A 263 -3.42 13.01 11.40
C ALA A 263 -2.51 11.81 11.11
N ALA A 264 -2.40 10.88 12.07
CA ALA A 264 -1.73 9.59 11.87
C ALA A 264 -2.38 8.76 10.75
N VAL A 265 -1.58 8.03 9.96
CA VAL A 265 -2.06 7.31 8.77
C VAL A 265 -1.54 5.88 8.60
N VAL A 266 -0.69 5.38 9.49
CA VAL A 266 0.02 4.10 9.25
C VAL A 266 -0.95 2.93 9.04
N ALA A 267 -2.03 2.86 9.83
CA ALA A 267 -3.05 1.82 9.67
C ALA A 267 -3.99 2.08 8.47
N GLY A 268 -4.02 3.29 7.92
CA GLY A 268 -4.77 3.60 6.70
C GLY A 268 -4.29 2.82 5.48
N ASN A 269 -2.97 2.73 5.31
CA ASN A 269 -2.36 1.98 4.21
C ASN A 269 -2.53 0.46 4.38
N VAL A 270 -2.56 -0.05 5.61
CA VAL A 270 -2.48 -1.50 5.87
C VAL A 270 -3.77 -2.15 6.40
N GLU A 271 -4.69 -1.41 6.99
CA GLU A 271 -5.96 -1.97 7.49
C GLU A 271 -7.16 -1.35 6.78
N THR A 272 -7.23 -0.02 6.74
CA THR A 272 -8.35 0.67 6.08
C THR A 272 -8.37 0.39 4.58
N SER A 273 -7.21 0.28 3.93
CA SER A 273 -7.12 -0.09 2.51
C SER A 273 -7.76 -1.45 2.20
N GLN A 274 -7.61 -2.44 3.09
CA GLN A 274 -8.29 -3.74 2.99
C GLN A 274 -9.81 -3.58 3.14
N ALA A 275 -10.26 -2.76 4.11
CA ALA A 275 -11.67 -2.46 4.27
C ALA A 275 -12.27 -1.73 3.06
N ILE A 276 -11.54 -0.84 2.40
CA ILE A 276 -11.96 -0.20 1.14
C ILE A 276 -12.11 -1.25 0.04
N ALA A 277 -11.15 -2.18 -0.10
CA ALA A 277 -11.23 -3.25 -1.09
C ALA A 277 -12.46 -4.14 -0.85
N ASP A 278 -12.68 -4.56 0.40
CA ASP A 278 -13.85 -5.32 0.83
C ASP A 278 -15.15 -4.56 0.52
N THR A 279 -15.23 -3.26 0.84
CA THR A 279 -16.42 -2.43 0.54
C THR A 279 -16.69 -2.37 -0.97
N LEU A 280 -15.67 -2.20 -1.80
CA LEU A 280 -15.85 -2.13 -3.25
C LEU A 280 -16.28 -3.47 -3.84
N TYR A 281 -15.67 -4.58 -3.42
CA TYR A 281 -16.10 -5.91 -3.87
C TYR A 281 -17.52 -6.26 -3.37
N GLY A 282 -17.86 -5.86 -2.15
CA GLY A 282 -19.20 -5.99 -1.60
C GLY A 282 -20.23 -5.19 -2.39
N ALA A 283 -19.91 -3.94 -2.77
CA ALA A 283 -20.79 -3.09 -3.57
C ALA A 283 -20.98 -3.63 -5.00
N LEU A 284 -19.95 -4.25 -5.58
CA LEU A 284 -20.03 -4.93 -6.87
C LEU A 284 -20.71 -6.31 -6.80
N GLY A 285 -20.80 -6.90 -5.61
CA GLY A 285 -21.38 -8.22 -5.40
C GLY A 285 -20.65 -9.34 -6.16
N CYS A 286 -19.32 -9.25 -6.28
CA CYS A 286 -18.53 -10.17 -7.13
C CYS A 286 -17.53 -11.07 -6.37
N LEU A 287 -17.21 -10.76 -5.11
CA LEU A 287 -16.27 -11.54 -4.30
C LEU A 287 -16.67 -11.47 -2.82
N ALA A 288 -16.61 -12.61 -2.11
CA ALA A 288 -16.67 -12.59 -0.65
C ALA A 288 -15.43 -11.88 -0.08
N ALA A 289 -15.53 -11.29 1.11
CA ALA A 289 -14.35 -10.71 1.75
C ALA A 289 -13.30 -11.80 2.01
N SER A 290 -12.02 -11.44 1.81
CA SER A 290 -10.89 -12.26 2.25
C SER A 290 -10.69 -12.10 3.77
N GLN A 291 -9.48 -12.37 4.29
CA GLN A 291 -9.18 -12.07 5.69
C GLN A 291 -9.39 -10.61 6.10
N GLY A 292 -9.45 -9.66 5.16
CA GLY A 292 -9.83 -8.26 5.41
C GLY A 292 -8.88 -7.47 6.31
N THR A 293 -7.63 -7.94 6.44
CA THR A 293 -6.54 -7.33 7.23
C THR A 293 -5.21 -7.77 6.63
N MET A 294 -4.16 -6.96 6.82
CA MET A 294 -2.80 -7.36 6.45
C MET A 294 -2.07 -8.14 7.56
N ASN A 295 -2.61 -8.11 8.79
CA ASN A 295 -1.97 -8.67 9.99
C ASN A 295 -0.50 -8.26 10.10
N ASN A 296 -0.26 -6.97 10.24
CA ASN A 296 1.10 -6.44 10.35
C ASN A 296 1.66 -6.80 11.71
N LEU A 297 2.68 -7.63 11.71
CA LEU A 297 3.49 -7.96 12.87
C LEU A 297 4.78 -7.15 12.78
N THR A 298 5.03 -6.33 13.80
CA THR A 298 6.34 -5.75 14.04
C THR A 298 6.88 -6.20 15.37
N PHE A 299 8.19 -6.40 15.43
CA PHE A 299 8.88 -6.53 16.70
C PHE A 299 10.28 -5.96 16.62
N GLY A 300 10.83 -5.59 17.77
CA GLY A 300 12.18 -5.08 17.82
C GLY A 300 12.53 -4.33 19.09
N ASP A 301 13.67 -3.69 19.03
CA ASP A 301 14.26 -2.81 20.04
C ASP A 301 15.18 -1.79 19.33
N GLY A 302 16.14 -1.20 20.06
CA GLY A 302 17.11 -0.27 19.47
C GLY A 302 18.08 -0.92 18.47
N GLN A 303 18.25 -2.25 18.49
CA GLN A 303 19.17 -3.00 17.63
C GLN A 303 18.43 -3.75 16.52
N TYR A 304 17.33 -4.41 16.84
CA TYR A 304 16.55 -5.24 15.93
C TYR A 304 15.27 -4.54 15.49
N GLN A 305 14.94 -4.60 14.19
CA GLN A 305 13.67 -4.13 13.65
C GLN A 305 13.17 -5.14 12.62
N TYR A 306 12.01 -5.74 12.88
CA TYR A 306 11.36 -6.71 12.01
C TYR A 306 9.94 -6.27 11.66
N TYR A 307 9.56 -6.48 10.41
CA TYR A 307 8.22 -6.23 9.89
C TYR A 307 7.81 -7.38 8.97
N GLU A 308 6.62 -7.93 9.22
CA GLU A 308 6.01 -8.98 8.41
C GLU A 308 4.50 -8.78 8.33
N THR A 309 3.93 -9.03 7.15
CA THR A 309 2.47 -9.16 6.97
C THR A 309 2.09 -10.64 7.02
N ILE A 310 1.18 -11.05 7.91
CA ILE A 310 0.77 -12.45 8.04
C ILE A 310 -0.37 -12.78 7.06
N ALA A 311 -0.11 -13.70 6.13
CA ALA A 311 -1.08 -14.16 5.14
C ALA A 311 -2.32 -14.82 5.78
N GLY A 312 -3.38 -14.99 5.00
CA GLY A 312 -4.61 -15.62 5.46
C GLY A 312 -5.33 -16.39 4.37
N GLY A 313 -6.64 -16.51 4.50
CA GLY A 313 -7.49 -17.10 3.48
C GLY A 313 -8.02 -16.06 2.51
N SER A 314 -8.08 -16.39 1.22
CA SER A 314 -8.81 -15.56 0.26
C SER A 314 -10.31 -15.80 0.32
N GLY A 315 -11.08 -14.78 -0.08
CA GLY A 315 -12.51 -14.88 -0.28
C GLY A 315 -12.86 -15.84 -1.42
N ALA A 316 -14.02 -16.48 -1.30
CA ALA A 316 -14.61 -17.29 -2.37
C ALA A 316 -15.36 -16.42 -3.38
N GLY A 317 -15.50 -16.93 -4.61
CA GLY A 317 -16.29 -16.30 -5.67
C GLY A 317 -17.53 -17.11 -6.05
N PRO A 318 -18.27 -16.66 -7.08
CA PRO A 318 -19.51 -17.32 -7.52
C PRO A 318 -19.34 -18.78 -7.98
N SER A 319 -18.12 -19.14 -8.39
CA SER A 319 -17.80 -20.44 -9.01
C SER A 319 -16.50 -21.06 -8.51
N PHE A 320 -15.88 -20.52 -7.45
CA PHE A 320 -14.58 -20.97 -6.97
C PHE A 320 -14.44 -20.78 -5.45
N ALA A 321 -13.72 -21.73 -4.82
CA ALA A 321 -13.32 -21.64 -3.42
C ALA A 321 -12.16 -20.67 -3.22
N GLY A 322 -12.03 -20.14 -2.01
CA GLY A 322 -10.87 -19.35 -1.61
C GLY A 322 -9.60 -20.20 -1.53
N CYS A 323 -8.46 -19.53 -1.64
CA CYS A 323 -7.14 -20.12 -1.54
C CYS A 323 -6.61 -20.00 -0.10
N ASP A 324 -6.07 -21.10 0.43
CA ASP A 324 -5.47 -21.17 1.75
C ASP A 324 -4.12 -20.44 1.78
N ALA A 325 -3.81 -19.78 2.91
CA ALA A 325 -2.49 -19.26 3.26
C ALA A 325 -1.83 -18.34 2.20
N VAL A 326 -2.61 -17.41 1.64
CA VAL A 326 -2.18 -16.49 0.60
C VAL A 326 -2.32 -15.03 1.04
N GLN A 327 -1.43 -14.17 0.55
CA GLN A 327 -1.59 -12.72 0.65
C GLN A 327 -2.74 -12.28 -0.28
N THR A 328 -3.60 -11.40 0.23
CA THR A 328 -4.82 -11.00 -0.49
C THR A 328 -4.91 -9.49 -0.65
N HIS A 329 -5.36 -9.04 -1.81
CA HIS A 329 -5.66 -7.64 -2.09
C HIS A 329 -4.45 -6.71 -1.90
N MET A 330 -4.46 -5.88 -0.85
CA MET A 330 -3.45 -4.83 -0.66
C MET A 330 -2.09 -5.37 -0.18
N THR A 331 -1.93 -6.70 -0.08
CA THR A 331 -0.66 -7.39 0.24
C THR A 331 -0.14 -8.19 -0.94
N ASN A 332 1.15 -8.09 -1.21
CA ASN A 332 1.86 -8.83 -2.25
C ASN A 332 3.29 -9.24 -1.84
N SER A 333 3.55 -9.35 -0.54
CA SER A 333 4.84 -9.71 0.02
C SER A 333 5.09 -11.23 -0.03
N ARG A 334 6.36 -11.61 -0.13
CA ARG A 334 6.82 -12.94 0.26
C ARG A 334 7.20 -12.92 1.73
N LEU A 335 7.01 -14.04 2.42
CA LEU A 335 7.48 -14.20 3.80
C LEU A 335 9.01 -14.29 3.86
N THR A 336 9.57 -13.95 5.03
CA THR A 336 10.98 -14.26 5.32
C THR A 336 11.10 -15.73 5.67
N ASP A 337 12.04 -16.44 5.05
CA ASP A 337 12.29 -17.85 5.35
C ASP A 337 12.61 -18.03 6.84
N PRO A 338 12.05 -19.07 7.52
CA PRO A 338 12.26 -19.28 8.95
C PRO A 338 13.74 -19.29 9.36
N GLU A 339 14.61 -19.94 8.59
CA GLU A 339 16.06 -19.98 8.87
C GLU A 339 16.71 -18.60 8.81
N ILE A 340 16.26 -17.73 7.90
CA ILE A 340 16.75 -16.35 7.78
C ILE A 340 16.22 -15.49 8.93
N LEU A 341 14.97 -15.69 9.33
CA LEU A 341 14.37 -15.03 10.49
C LEU A 341 15.14 -15.37 11.77
N GLU A 342 15.32 -16.67 12.06
CA GLU A 342 15.95 -17.14 13.30
C GLU A 342 17.46 -16.84 13.36
N SER A 343 18.14 -16.76 12.21
CA SER A 343 19.56 -16.40 12.18
C SER A 343 19.82 -14.90 12.36
N ARG A 344 18.84 -14.05 12.04
CA ARG A 344 18.99 -12.57 12.08
C ARG A 344 18.35 -11.92 13.30
N PHE A 345 17.35 -12.57 13.89
CA PHE A 345 16.57 -12.03 14.98
C PHE A 345 16.54 -12.99 16.17
N PRO A 346 16.46 -12.49 17.42
CA PRO A 346 16.44 -13.31 18.62
C PRO A 346 15.05 -13.92 18.85
N VAL A 347 14.58 -14.70 17.89
CA VAL A 347 13.28 -15.38 17.87
C VAL A 347 13.44 -16.80 17.35
N LEU A 348 12.55 -17.69 17.79
CA LEU A 348 12.37 -19.05 17.25
C LEU A 348 10.95 -19.16 16.69
N LEU A 349 10.80 -19.65 15.46
CA LEU A 349 9.49 -19.92 14.86
C LEU A 349 9.07 -21.36 15.21
N GLU A 350 8.37 -21.52 16.32
CA GLU A 350 7.97 -22.83 16.85
C GLU A 350 6.92 -23.53 15.98
N GLN A 351 6.07 -22.75 15.29
CA GLN A 351 5.05 -23.29 14.39
C GLN A 351 4.83 -22.37 13.21
N PHE A 352 4.75 -22.96 12.02
CA PHE A 352 4.23 -22.32 10.83
C PHE A 352 3.37 -23.31 10.04
N ALA A 353 2.05 -23.15 10.07
CA ALA A 353 1.12 -24.10 9.48
C ALA A 353 -0.15 -23.43 8.96
N ILE A 354 -0.86 -24.08 8.03
CA ILE A 354 -2.24 -23.72 7.70
C ILE A 354 -3.12 -23.99 8.92
N ARG A 355 -4.02 -23.06 9.25
CA ARG A 355 -5.00 -23.21 10.33
C ARG A 355 -6.24 -23.95 9.81
N PRO A 356 -6.43 -25.24 10.09
CA PRO A 356 -7.53 -26.00 9.50
C PRO A 356 -8.89 -25.44 9.94
N HIS A 357 -9.88 -25.52 9.04
CA HIS A 357 -11.27 -25.13 9.31
C HIS A 357 -11.43 -23.68 9.76
N SER A 358 -10.55 -22.79 9.29
CA SER A 358 -10.61 -21.35 9.57
C SER A 358 -11.24 -20.54 8.44
N GLY A 359 -11.35 -21.11 7.24
CA GLY A 359 -12.04 -20.51 6.12
C GLY A 359 -13.55 -20.44 6.32
N GLY A 360 -14.16 -19.39 5.78
CA GLY A 360 -15.60 -19.18 5.85
C GLY A 360 -16.40 -20.29 5.16
N ALA A 361 -17.48 -20.74 5.79
CA ALA A 361 -18.37 -21.76 5.22
C ALA A 361 -19.22 -21.20 4.06
N GLY A 362 -19.58 -22.06 3.12
CA GLY A 362 -20.45 -21.74 1.98
C GLY A 362 -20.42 -22.83 0.91
N LYS A 363 -21.23 -22.68 -0.16
CA LYS A 363 -21.19 -23.58 -1.33
C LYS A 363 -19.77 -23.71 -1.89
N PHE A 364 -19.07 -22.58 -1.95
CA PHE A 364 -17.64 -22.51 -2.15
C PHE A 364 -17.03 -21.95 -0.86
N PRO A 365 -16.20 -22.72 -0.15
CA PRO A 365 -15.61 -22.26 1.11
C PRO A 365 -14.56 -21.17 0.86
N GLY A 366 -14.40 -20.26 1.81
CA GLY A 366 -13.25 -19.37 1.88
C GLY A 366 -11.97 -20.15 2.21
N GLY A 367 -10.81 -19.56 1.90
CA GLY A 367 -9.52 -20.16 2.21
C GLY A 367 -9.24 -20.17 3.71
N ASN A 368 -8.44 -21.14 4.16
CA ASN A 368 -7.91 -21.20 5.51
C ASN A 368 -6.78 -20.18 5.71
N GLY A 369 -6.71 -19.59 6.90
CA GLY A 369 -5.58 -18.78 7.33
C GLY A 369 -4.38 -19.61 7.78
N ILE A 370 -3.42 -18.96 8.45
CA ILE A 370 -2.22 -19.62 9.00
C ILE A 370 -2.09 -19.43 10.50
N VAL A 371 -1.28 -20.28 11.12
CA VAL A 371 -0.72 -20.12 12.47
C VAL A 371 0.77 -19.85 12.31
N ARG A 372 1.24 -18.76 12.94
CA ARG A 372 2.67 -18.48 13.17
C ARG A 372 2.88 -18.30 14.67
N GLN A 373 3.73 -19.14 15.26
CA GLN A 373 4.05 -19.10 16.69
C GLN A 373 5.51 -18.70 16.87
N PHE A 374 5.73 -17.55 17.47
CA PHE A 374 7.07 -17.01 17.73
C PHE A 374 7.38 -17.13 19.22
N LYS A 375 8.56 -17.65 19.53
CA LYS A 375 9.17 -17.57 20.85
C LYS A 375 10.27 -16.53 20.82
N PHE A 376 10.11 -15.48 21.60
CA PHE A 376 11.13 -14.44 21.75
C PHE A 376 12.22 -14.91 22.71
N LEU A 377 13.47 -14.85 22.27
CA LEU A 377 14.65 -15.29 23.04
C LEU A 377 15.25 -14.17 23.89
N GLN A 378 14.75 -12.95 23.73
CA GLN A 378 15.03 -11.79 24.58
C GLN A 378 13.80 -10.88 24.66
N SER A 379 13.84 -9.89 25.55
CA SER A 379 12.78 -8.88 25.65
C SER A 379 12.78 -7.97 24.41
N LEU A 380 11.70 -8.01 23.63
CA LEU A 380 11.45 -7.12 22.49
C LEU A 380 10.11 -6.41 22.66
N SER A 381 9.96 -5.25 22.04
CA SER A 381 8.64 -4.63 21.82
C SER A 381 7.95 -5.33 20.66
N VAL A 382 6.69 -5.71 20.82
CA VAL A 382 5.88 -6.33 19.76
C VAL A 382 4.65 -5.48 19.53
N ALA A 383 4.35 -5.19 18.28
CA ALA A 383 3.15 -4.47 17.88
C ALA A 383 2.42 -5.21 16.75
N ILE A 384 1.09 -5.18 16.83
CA ILE A 384 0.20 -5.75 15.82
C ILE A 384 -0.78 -4.67 15.38
N LEU A 385 -0.80 -4.42 14.07
CA LEU A 385 -1.89 -3.72 13.39
C LEU A 385 -2.69 -4.77 12.65
N ALA A 386 -3.93 -4.98 13.09
CA ALA A 386 -4.83 -5.95 12.49
C ALA A 386 -6.30 -5.58 12.73
N ASN A 387 -7.17 -6.25 12.00
CA ASN A 387 -8.62 -6.07 12.07
C ASN A 387 -9.34 -7.45 12.08
N ARG A 388 -10.67 -7.45 11.96
CA ARG A 388 -11.53 -8.63 11.79
C ARG A 388 -11.57 -9.58 12.98
N ARG A 389 -11.51 -9.04 14.20
CA ARG A 389 -11.60 -9.77 15.48
C ARG A 389 -12.95 -9.66 16.12
N ARG A 390 -13.63 -8.56 15.89
CA ARG A 390 -14.99 -8.27 16.34
C ARG A 390 -15.95 -8.36 15.17
N VAL A 391 -15.63 -7.69 14.06
CA VAL A 391 -16.45 -7.69 12.84
C VAL A 391 -15.89 -8.73 11.86
N ALA A 392 -16.60 -9.84 11.70
CA ALA A 392 -16.20 -10.90 10.77
C ALA A 392 -16.25 -10.43 9.30
N PRO A 393 -15.37 -10.94 8.42
CA PRO A 393 -15.50 -10.75 6.97
C PRO A 393 -16.84 -11.27 6.45
N PHE A 394 -17.40 -10.63 5.42
CA PHE A 394 -18.70 -11.00 4.86
C PHE A 394 -18.61 -12.08 3.76
N GLY A 395 -19.66 -12.89 3.62
CA GLY A 395 -19.86 -13.78 2.47
C GLY A 395 -20.56 -13.08 1.30
N LEU A 396 -20.42 -13.62 0.09
CA LEU A 396 -20.92 -13.01 -1.16
C LEU A 396 -22.45 -12.85 -1.24
N ALA A 397 -23.22 -13.71 -0.58
CA ALA A 397 -24.68 -13.64 -0.53
C ALA A 397 -25.21 -12.76 0.64
N GLY A 398 -24.35 -11.99 1.31
CA GLY A 398 -24.73 -11.16 2.46
C GLY A 398 -25.02 -11.96 3.74
N GLU A 399 -24.75 -13.27 3.75
CA GLU A 399 -24.81 -14.06 4.97
C GLU A 399 -23.68 -13.61 5.90
N LYS A 400 -24.05 -12.99 7.02
CA LYS A 400 -23.13 -12.68 8.12
C LYS A 400 -22.59 -14.02 8.63
N GLN A 401 -21.27 -14.20 8.59
CA GLN A 401 -20.64 -15.35 9.23
C GLN A 401 -20.57 -15.13 10.74
N GLU A 402 -20.72 -16.21 11.50
CA GLU A 402 -20.35 -16.19 12.91
C GLU A 402 -18.83 -15.90 13.03
N PRO A 403 -18.40 -15.11 14.04
CA PRO A 403 -16.99 -14.82 14.23
C PRO A 403 -16.24 -16.09 14.65
N TRP A 404 -15.62 -16.77 13.69
CA TRP A 404 -14.71 -17.88 13.96
C TRP A 404 -13.37 -17.33 14.47
N GLY A 405 -13.10 -17.54 15.76
CA GLY A 405 -11.76 -17.56 16.40
C GLY A 405 -10.77 -16.44 16.02
N LYS A 406 -10.46 -15.58 17.00
CA LYS A 406 -9.40 -14.54 17.00
C LYS A 406 -8.29 -14.77 15.95
N LEU A 407 -8.39 -14.03 14.84
CA LEU A 407 -7.60 -14.18 13.61
C LEU A 407 -6.15 -13.69 13.77
N VAL A 408 -5.31 -14.34 14.59
CA VAL A 408 -4.02 -13.93 15.23
C VAL A 408 -4.25 -13.69 16.72
N THR A 409 -4.35 -14.77 17.48
CA THR A 409 -4.12 -14.68 18.91
C THR A 409 -2.62 -14.51 19.10
N ALA A 410 -2.14 -13.28 19.28
CA ALA A 410 -0.88 -13.07 19.98
C ALA A 410 -1.15 -13.41 21.46
N SER A 411 -1.13 -14.70 21.76
CA SER A 411 -1.13 -15.18 23.14
C SER A 411 0.31 -15.11 23.61
N PHE A 412 0.68 -14.01 24.25
CA PHE A 412 1.98 -13.91 24.93
C PHE A 412 1.90 -14.76 26.20
N TRP A 413 2.49 -15.96 26.15
CA TRP A 413 2.74 -16.76 27.34
C TRP A 413 4.10 -16.33 27.88
N GLY A 414 4.09 -15.68 29.04
CA GLY A 414 5.30 -15.15 29.70
C GLY A 414 6.17 -16.23 30.33
#